data_AF-A0A7R8UW61-F1
#
_entry.id   AF-A0A7R8UW61-F1
#
_cell.length_a   1.000
_cell.length_b   1.000
_cell.length_c   1.000
_cell.angle_alpha   90.00
_cell.angle_beta   90.00
_cell.angle_gamma   90.00
#
_symmetry.space_group_name_H-M   'P 1'
#
loop_
_entity.id
_entity.type
_entity.pdbx_description
1 polymer ?
#
loop_
_entity_poly.entity_id
_entity_poly.type
_entity_poly.pdbx_seq_one_letter_code
_entity_poly.pdbx_strand_id
1 'polypeptide(L)'
;MPEHTPAPTPDRAVYGFALYLLFGTLFVVYVIWAFVPQFILEDMLGLTYLPDKYFALYVPILILCATTFFAFFIYPGLNMSLTPNIDDQMSIRDSNSIMRCQHRDEGGRKCDNQVRQDMDSWRVRKFCDIHGKEQSGEGEVEVEEEITNWCDCPSAHNCLLRENSSHVQQLRARIKIPAISDMDLADVCKEVFGK
;
A
#
# COMPACT_ATOMS: atom_id res chain seq x y z
N MET A 1 -16.81 -9.56 -12.61
CA MET A 1 -16.61 -8.15 -12.20
C MET A 1 -15.50 -8.15 -11.16
N PRO A 2 -14.60 -7.15 -11.12
CA PRO A 2 -13.56 -7.11 -10.10
C PRO A 2 -14.23 -6.87 -8.75
N GLU A 3 -14.16 -7.85 -7.84
CA GLU A 3 -14.73 -7.74 -6.49
C GLU A 3 -14.17 -6.56 -5.68
N HIS A 4 -13.03 -6.03 -6.12
CA HIS A 4 -12.29 -4.92 -5.50
C HIS A 4 -12.65 -3.52 -6.01
N THR A 5 -13.63 -3.35 -6.91
CA THR A 5 -14.00 -1.99 -7.35
C THR A 5 -14.79 -1.28 -6.23
N PRO A 6 -14.45 -0.05 -5.81
CA PRO A 6 -15.20 0.70 -4.79
C PRO A 6 -16.56 1.21 -5.28
N ALA A 7 -16.98 0.83 -6.50
CA ALA A 7 -18.24 1.25 -7.08
C ALA A 7 -19.44 0.79 -6.23
N PRO A 8 -20.50 1.62 -6.16
CA PRO A 8 -21.73 1.25 -5.47
C PRO A 8 -22.40 0.11 -6.23
N THR A 9 -22.21 -1.12 -5.76
CA THR A 9 -22.91 -2.29 -6.27
C THR A 9 -24.20 -2.50 -5.48
N PRO A 10 -25.27 -2.98 -6.12
CA PRO A 10 -26.54 -3.24 -5.44
C PRO A 10 -26.37 -4.25 -4.30
N ASP A 11 -25.48 -5.23 -4.47
CA ASP A 11 -25.16 -6.23 -3.45
C ASP A 11 -24.63 -5.61 -2.15
N ARG A 12 -23.73 -4.61 -2.24
CA ARG A 12 -23.20 -3.88 -1.07
C ARG A 12 -24.26 -3.04 -0.37
N ALA A 13 -25.24 -2.51 -1.10
CA ALA A 13 -26.33 -1.72 -0.53
C ALA A 13 -27.28 -2.57 0.34
N VAL A 14 -27.48 -3.84 -0.01
CA VAL A 14 -28.34 -4.76 0.76
C VAL A 14 -27.79 -4.98 2.18
N TYR A 15 -26.48 -5.17 2.33
CA TYR A 15 -25.87 -5.33 3.66
C TYR A 15 -26.04 -4.09 4.52
N GLY A 16 -25.85 -2.89 3.96
CA GLY A 16 -26.07 -1.64 4.68
C GLY A 16 -27.51 -1.48 5.14
N PHE A 17 -28.48 -1.82 4.28
CA PHE A 17 -29.90 -1.78 4.61
C PHE A 17 -30.27 -2.81 5.70
N ALA A 18 -29.76 -4.04 5.60
CA ALA A 18 -29.98 -5.08 6.62
C ALA A 18 -29.41 -4.67 7.98
N LEU A 19 -28.19 -4.12 8.01
CA LEU A 19 -27.59 -3.58 9.23
C LEU A 19 -28.37 -2.40 9.79
N TYR A 20 -28.89 -1.50 8.95
CA TYR A 20 -29.72 -0.39 9.39
C TYR A 20 -30.99 -0.88 10.10
N LEU A 21 -31.70 -1.85 9.53
CA LEU A 21 -32.88 -2.45 10.17
C LEU A 21 -32.52 -3.19 11.47
N LEU A 22 -31.41 -3.92 11.46
CA LEU A 22 -30.93 -4.65 12.64
C LEU A 22 -30.59 -3.69 13.79
N PHE A 23 -29.74 -2.67 13.54
CA PHE A 23 -29.35 -1.72 14.58
C PHE A 23 -30.52 -0.82 14.99
N GLY A 24 -31.43 -0.48 14.07
CA GLY A 24 -32.65 0.25 14.40
C GLY A 24 -33.55 -0.54 15.36
N THR A 25 -33.78 -1.82 15.08
CA THR A 25 -34.61 -2.68 15.96
C THR A 25 -33.93 -2.92 17.31
N LEU A 26 -32.62 -3.22 17.33
CA LEU A 26 -31.85 -3.36 18.56
C LEU A 26 -31.86 -2.08 19.40
N PHE A 27 -31.76 -0.91 18.77
CA PHE A 27 -31.82 0.38 19.47
C PHE A 27 -33.19 0.63 20.10
N VAL A 28 -34.29 0.33 19.40
CA VAL A 28 -35.64 0.47 19.97
C VAL A 28 -35.82 -0.47 21.17
N VAL A 29 -35.42 -1.74 21.04
CA VAL A 29 -35.47 -2.71 22.15
C VAL A 29 -34.60 -2.24 23.32
N TYR A 30 -33.42 -1.69 23.04
CA TYR A 30 -32.53 -1.14 24.05
C TYR A 30 -33.15 0.03 24.81
N VAL A 31 -33.78 0.98 24.11
CA VAL A 31 -34.47 2.13 24.72
C VAL A 31 -35.63 1.66 25.60
N ILE A 32 -36.46 0.73 25.11
CA ILE A 32 -37.55 0.16 25.90
C ILE A 32 -36.98 -0.49 27.17
N TRP A 33 -35.93 -1.30 27.04
CA TRP A 33 -35.27 -1.89 28.19
C TRP A 33 -34.67 -0.84 29.14
N ALA A 34 -34.05 0.23 28.64
CA ALA A 34 -33.38 1.22 29.48
C ALA A 34 -34.36 2.06 30.32
N PHE A 35 -35.51 2.46 29.74
CA PHE A 35 -36.46 3.36 30.40
C PHE A 35 -37.56 2.66 31.18
N VAL A 36 -37.93 1.43 30.82
CA VAL A 36 -38.98 0.70 31.53
C VAL A 36 -38.41 0.13 32.84
N PRO A 37 -39.06 0.37 33.99
CA PRO A 37 -38.59 -0.10 35.29
C PRO A 37 -38.65 -1.64 35.42
N GLN A 38 -37.76 -2.21 36.25
CA GLN A 38 -37.56 -3.66 36.38
C GLN A 38 -38.81 -4.43 36.77
N PHE A 39 -39.61 -3.92 37.70
CA PHE A 39 -40.85 -4.58 38.14
C PHE A 39 -41.82 -4.87 36.97
N ILE A 40 -41.90 -3.97 35.98
CA ILE A 40 -42.75 -4.18 34.80
C ILE A 40 -42.20 -5.29 33.91
N LEU A 41 -40.87 -5.36 33.75
CA LEU A 41 -40.24 -6.40 32.93
C LEU A 41 -40.33 -7.78 33.59
N GLU A 42 -40.19 -7.82 34.91
CA GLU A 42 -40.23 -9.06 35.68
C GLU A 42 -41.67 -9.58 35.79
N ASP A 43 -42.63 -8.73 36.17
CA ASP A 43 -44.00 -9.16 36.45
C ASP A 43 -44.86 -9.33 35.19
N MET A 44 -44.72 -8.48 34.17
CA MET A 44 -45.56 -8.55 32.96
C MET A 44 -44.95 -9.36 31.83
N LEU A 45 -43.62 -9.31 31.67
CA LEU A 45 -42.93 -10.00 30.58
C LEU A 45 -42.21 -11.27 31.04
N GLY A 46 -42.02 -11.48 32.34
CA GLY A 46 -41.35 -12.66 32.89
C GLY A 46 -39.83 -12.68 32.70
N LEU A 47 -39.20 -11.52 32.41
CA LEU A 47 -37.76 -11.44 32.20
C LEU A 47 -37.00 -11.18 33.51
N THR A 48 -36.75 -12.24 34.27
CA THR A 48 -36.12 -12.19 35.60
C THR A 48 -34.59 -12.16 35.62
N TYR A 49 -33.93 -12.38 34.47
CA TYR A 49 -32.46 -12.51 34.39
C TYR A 49 -31.76 -11.39 33.59
N LEU A 50 -32.39 -10.22 33.44
CA LEU A 50 -31.72 -9.11 32.75
C LEU A 50 -30.65 -8.44 33.62
N PRO A 51 -29.59 -7.89 32.99
CA PRO A 51 -28.53 -7.19 33.70
C PRO A 51 -29.07 -5.93 34.38
N ASP A 52 -28.33 -5.46 35.38
CA ASP A 52 -28.66 -4.25 36.12
C ASP A 52 -28.77 -3.02 35.20
N LYS A 53 -29.64 -2.07 35.53
CA LYS A 53 -29.90 -0.86 34.73
C LYS A 53 -28.67 0.03 34.60
N TYR A 54 -27.69 -0.10 35.50
CA TYR A 54 -26.38 0.53 35.34
C TYR A 54 -25.73 0.22 33.98
N PHE A 55 -25.96 -0.98 33.44
CA PHE A 55 -25.45 -1.36 32.12
C PHE A 55 -26.03 -0.51 30.98
N ALA A 56 -27.22 0.09 31.15
CA ALA A 56 -27.79 1.01 30.17
C ALA A 56 -27.02 2.34 30.06
N LEU A 57 -26.16 2.66 31.03
CA LEU A 57 -25.25 3.81 30.94
C LEU A 57 -23.82 3.35 30.58
N TYR A 58 -23.42 2.18 31.07
CA TYR A 58 -22.09 1.65 30.82
C TYR A 58 -21.85 1.20 29.36
N VAL A 59 -22.81 0.52 28.74
CA VAL A 59 -22.72 0.05 27.34
C VAL A 59 -22.42 1.18 26.34
N PRO A 60 -23.16 2.31 26.32
CA PRO A 60 -22.88 3.38 25.36
C PRO A 60 -21.52 4.04 25.61
N ILE A 61 -21.10 4.18 26.87
CA ILE A 61 -19.75 4.69 27.20
C ILE A 61 -18.68 3.74 26.67
N LEU A 62 -18.84 2.42 26.85
CA LEU A 62 -17.91 1.43 26.32
C LEU A 62 -17.82 1.50 24.79
N ILE A 63 -18.95 1.62 24.08
CA ILE A 63 -18.97 1.73 22.62
C ILE A 63 -18.22 3.00 22.18
N LEU A 64 -18.44 4.14 22.85
CA LEU A 64 -17.74 5.39 22.55
C LEU A 64 -16.23 5.28 22.82
N CYS A 65 -15.83 4.68 23.94
CA CYS A 65 -14.42 4.44 24.25
C CYS A 65 -13.77 3.52 23.23
N ALA A 66 -14.42 2.40 22.89
CA ALA A 66 -13.92 1.44 21.90
C ALA A 66 -13.79 2.06 20.51
N THR A 67 -14.80 2.82 20.07
CA THR A 67 -14.77 3.50 18.76
C THR A 67 -13.69 4.57 18.71
N THR A 68 -13.53 5.37 19.77
CA THR A 68 -12.45 6.37 19.86
C THR A 68 -11.08 5.71 19.84
N PHE A 69 -10.90 4.64 20.64
CA PHE A 69 -9.64 3.91 20.67
C PHE A 69 -9.31 3.29 19.31
N PHE A 70 -10.31 2.70 18.65
CA PHE A 70 -10.14 2.12 17.32
C PHE A 70 -9.82 3.19 16.27
N ALA A 71 -10.56 4.29 16.23
CA ALA A 71 -10.43 5.32 15.20
C ALA A 71 -9.11 6.10 15.29
N PHE A 72 -8.62 6.39 16.50
CA PHE A 72 -7.44 7.24 16.69
C PHE A 72 -6.14 6.47 16.89
N PHE A 73 -6.20 5.26 17.45
CA PHE A 73 -4.99 4.49 17.76
C PHE A 73 -4.83 3.30 16.84
N ILE A 74 -5.82 2.40 16.82
CA ILE A 74 -5.70 1.13 16.09
C ILE A 74 -5.68 1.36 14.58
N TYR A 75 -6.64 2.10 14.04
CA TYR A 75 -6.78 2.28 12.60
C TYR A 75 -5.57 3.01 11.99
N PRO A 76 -5.10 4.16 12.53
CA PRO A 76 -3.90 4.81 12.03
C PRO A 76 -2.65 3.94 12.23
N GLY A 77 -2.54 3.25 13.37
CA GLY A 77 -1.42 2.35 13.64
C GLY A 77 -1.33 1.19 12.65
N LEU A 78 -2.46 0.56 12.32
CA LEU A 78 -2.53 -0.50 11.32
C LEU A 78 -2.20 0.04 9.92
N ASN A 79 -2.76 1.19 9.53
CA ASN A 79 -2.45 1.80 8.24
C ASN A 79 -0.96 2.12 8.12
N MET A 80 -0.35 2.67 9.17
CA MET A 80 1.08 2.95 9.19
C MET A 80 1.92 1.67 9.14
N SER A 81 1.49 0.59 9.81
CA SER A 81 2.17 -0.71 9.74
C SER A 81 2.05 -1.41 8.39
N LEU A 82 1.01 -1.12 7.62
CA LEU A 82 0.78 -1.65 6.27
C LEU A 82 1.49 -0.81 5.19
N THR A 83 1.83 0.45 5.51
CA THR A 83 2.51 1.35 4.56
C THR A 83 4.00 0.97 4.48
N PRO A 84 4.59 0.89 3.27
CA PRO A 84 6.03 0.67 3.13
C PRO A 84 6.83 1.82 3.77
N ASN A 85 8.11 1.57 4.06
CA ASN A 85 8.99 2.60 4.60
C ASN A 85 9.05 3.82 3.66
N ILE A 86 9.21 5.02 4.21
CA ILE A 86 9.27 6.26 3.41
C ILE A 86 10.43 6.26 2.41
N ASP A 87 11.53 5.59 2.76
CA ASP A 87 12.70 5.42 1.91
C ASP A 87 12.54 4.31 0.87
N ASP A 88 11.43 3.57 0.89
CA ASP A 88 11.18 2.51 -0.07
C ASP A 88 10.77 3.11 -1.42
N GLN A 89 11.50 2.75 -2.46
CA GLN A 89 11.29 3.23 -3.83
C GLN A 89 9.90 2.87 -4.38
N MET A 90 9.20 1.93 -3.74
CA MET A 90 7.82 1.57 -4.06
C MET A 90 6.84 2.73 -3.86
N SER A 91 7.15 3.68 -2.97
CA SER A 91 6.26 4.82 -2.66
C SER A 91 6.22 5.89 -3.78
N ILE A 92 7.30 6.01 -4.58
CA ILE A 92 7.50 7.11 -5.55
C ILE A 92 7.30 6.64 -7.00
N ARG A 93 7.01 5.34 -7.23
CA ARG A 93 7.00 4.73 -8.55
C ARG A 93 5.80 5.16 -9.41
N ASP A 94 6.02 5.43 -10.69
CA ASP A 94 5.00 5.50 -11.73
C ASP A 94 5.19 4.42 -12.81
N SER A 95 4.31 4.35 -13.81
CA SER A 95 4.39 3.36 -14.90
C SER A 95 5.61 3.55 -15.81
N ASN A 96 6.29 4.69 -15.75
CA ASN A 96 7.42 5.01 -16.61
C ASN A 96 8.74 5.09 -15.84
N SER A 97 8.72 4.74 -14.55
CA SER A 97 9.91 4.85 -13.72
C SER A 97 10.93 3.81 -14.17
N ILE A 98 12.21 4.14 -14.11
CA ILE A 98 13.29 3.21 -14.47
C ILE A 98 14.03 2.86 -13.20
N MET A 99 13.90 1.62 -12.74
CA MET A 99 14.54 1.13 -11.52
C MET A 99 15.75 0.28 -11.88
N ARG A 100 16.89 0.56 -11.23
CA ARG A 100 18.14 -0.21 -11.39
C ARG A 100 18.24 -1.29 -10.33
N CYS A 101 19.00 -2.33 -10.65
CA CYS A 101 19.31 -3.39 -9.72
C CYS A 101 20.11 -2.86 -8.51
N GLN A 102 19.71 -3.23 -7.29
CA GLN A 102 20.42 -2.83 -6.06
C GLN A 102 21.64 -3.73 -5.73
N HIS A 103 22.02 -4.67 -6.61
CA HIS A 103 23.15 -5.56 -6.36
C HIS A 103 24.48 -4.80 -6.40
N ARG A 104 25.37 -5.16 -5.48
CA ARG A 104 26.72 -4.60 -5.38
C ARG A 104 27.74 -5.73 -5.27
N ASP A 105 28.70 -5.73 -6.16
CA ASP A 105 29.75 -6.74 -6.22
C ASP A 105 30.71 -6.58 -5.02
N GLU A 106 31.52 -7.61 -4.75
CA GLU A 106 32.57 -7.58 -3.72
C GLU A 106 33.58 -6.42 -3.92
N GLY A 107 33.77 -5.98 -5.17
CA GLY A 107 34.56 -4.80 -5.54
C GLY A 107 33.83 -3.46 -5.42
N GLY A 108 32.60 -3.43 -4.89
CA GLY A 108 31.80 -2.22 -4.70
C GLY A 108 31.15 -1.65 -5.97
N ARG A 109 31.27 -2.32 -7.12
CA ARG A 109 30.61 -1.95 -8.38
C ARG A 109 29.10 -2.21 -8.25
N LYS A 110 28.28 -1.29 -8.75
CA LYS A 110 26.81 -1.46 -8.78
C LYS A 110 26.41 -2.08 -10.12
N CYS A 111 25.43 -2.98 -10.09
CA CYS A 111 24.80 -3.48 -11.30
C CYS A 111 23.98 -2.38 -11.99
N ASP A 112 24.22 -2.13 -13.28
CA ASP A 112 23.50 -1.10 -14.05
C ASP A 112 22.27 -1.68 -14.80
N ASN A 113 21.89 -2.94 -14.55
CA ASN A 113 20.75 -3.57 -15.24
C ASN A 113 19.43 -3.02 -14.70
N GLN A 114 18.44 -2.87 -15.59
CA GLN A 114 17.08 -2.50 -15.21
C GLN A 114 16.36 -3.68 -14.56
N VAL A 115 15.55 -3.38 -13.56
CA VAL A 115 14.62 -4.34 -12.99
C VAL A 115 13.37 -4.38 -13.86
N ARG A 116 12.96 -5.57 -14.28
CA ARG A 116 11.71 -5.76 -15.01
C ARG A 116 10.54 -5.37 -14.13
N GLN A 117 9.75 -4.41 -14.63
CA GLN A 117 8.55 -3.96 -13.96
C GLN A 117 7.37 -4.85 -14.30
N ASP A 118 6.69 -5.33 -13.27
CA ASP A 118 5.36 -5.90 -13.41
C ASP A 118 4.34 -4.75 -13.34
N MET A 119 3.56 -4.58 -14.41
CA MET A 119 2.57 -3.50 -14.52
C MET A 119 1.30 -3.82 -13.72
N ASP A 120 1.03 -5.10 -13.46
CA ASP A 120 -0.16 -5.55 -12.75
C ASP A 120 0.07 -5.69 -11.23
N SER A 121 1.28 -5.38 -10.76
CA SER A 121 1.70 -5.55 -9.38
C SER A 121 2.36 -4.29 -8.81
N TRP A 122 2.04 -4.00 -7.56
CA TRP A 122 2.69 -2.95 -6.77
C TRP A 122 4.04 -3.39 -6.20
N ARG A 123 4.41 -4.67 -6.37
CA ARG A 123 5.65 -5.22 -5.83
C ARG A 123 6.81 -4.97 -6.79
N VAL A 124 7.78 -4.17 -6.35
CA VAL A 124 9.03 -3.93 -7.08
C VAL A 124 10.06 -4.99 -6.67
N ARG A 125 10.68 -5.66 -7.64
CA ARG A 125 11.84 -6.52 -7.38
C ARG A 125 13.05 -5.64 -7.05
N LYS A 126 13.83 -6.01 -6.03
CA LYS A 126 15.06 -5.27 -5.68
C LYS A 126 16.22 -5.58 -6.64
N PHE A 127 16.17 -6.75 -7.28
CA PHE A 127 17.24 -7.27 -8.13
C PHE A 127 16.73 -7.53 -9.55
N CYS A 128 17.64 -7.40 -10.52
CA CYS A 128 17.37 -7.80 -11.90
C CYS A 128 17.16 -9.32 -11.99
N ASP A 129 16.64 -9.81 -13.12
CA ASP A 129 16.35 -11.25 -13.26
C ASP A 129 17.59 -12.15 -13.16
N ILE A 130 18.80 -11.59 -13.35
CA ILE A 130 20.08 -12.26 -13.18
C ILE A 130 20.38 -12.44 -11.68
N HIS A 131 20.53 -11.34 -10.94
CA HIS A 131 20.85 -11.38 -9.50
C HIS A 131 19.69 -11.84 -8.62
N GLY A 132 18.45 -11.77 -9.11
CA GLY A 132 17.28 -12.32 -8.43
C GLY A 132 17.30 -13.85 -8.37
N LYS A 133 17.81 -14.51 -9.42
CA LYS A 133 17.96 -15.98 -9.48
C LYS A 133 19.08 -16.50 -8.59
N GLU A 134 20.17 -15.73 -8.51
CA GLU A 134 21.32 -16.01 -7.65
C GLU A 134 20.92 -16.08 -6.18
N GLN A 135 20.05 -15.18 -5.71
CA GLN A 135 19.53 -15.21 -4.33
C GLN A 135 18.49 -16.29 -4.06
N SER A 136 17.76 -16.76 -5.07
CA SER A 136 16.80 -17.86 -4.93
C SER A 136 17.44 -19.25 -5.06
N GLY A 137 18.75 -19.34 -5.34
CA GLY A 137 19.48 -20.60 -5.46
C GLY A 137 19.16 -21.40 -6.74
N GLU A 138 18.64 -20.75 -7.78
CA GLU A 138 18.27 -21.39 -9.04
C GLU A 138 19.19 -20.94 -10.19
N GLY A 139 20.28 -21.69 -10.39
CA GLY A 139 21.10 -21.67 -11.61
C GLY A 139 22.38 -20.84 -11.56
N GLU A 140 23.48 -21.41 -12.05
CA GLU A 140 24.72 -20.71 -12.36
C GLU A 140 24.46 -19.65 -13.43
N VAL A 141 24.83 -18.40 -13.15
CA VAL A 141 24.74 -17.29 -14.11
C VAL A 141 26.15 -16.85 -14.46
N GLU A 142 26.54 -17.03 -15.73
CA GLU A 142 27.76 -16.45 -16.27
C GLU A 142 27.63 -14.92 -16.26
N VAL A 143 28.52 -14.26 -15.51
CA VAL A 143 28.64 -12.81 -15.50
C VAL A 143 29.35 -12.39 -16.78
N GLU A 144 28.58 -12.06 -17.82
CA GLU A 144 29.13 -11.36 -18.99
C GLU A 144 29.52 -9.94 -18.57
N GLU A 145 30.83 -9.72 -18.33
CA GLU A 145 31.46 -8.40 -18.13
C GLU A 145 31.48 -7.53 -19.41
N GLU A 146 30.54 -7.74 -20.34
CA GLU A 146 30.45 -6.90 -21.53
C GLU A 146 29.57 -5.69 -21.22
N ILE A 147 30.21 -4.52 -21.13
CA ILE A 147 29.53 -3.23 -20.99
C ILE A 147 28.71 -2.99 -22.27
N THR A 148 27.50 -3.53 -22.32
CA THR A 148 26.56 -3.25 -23.39
C THR A 148 26.04 -1.81 -23.25
N ASN A 149 25.77 -1.16 -24.37
CA ASN A 149 25.29 0.22 -24.38
C ASN A 149 23.85 0.28 -23.85
N TRP A 150 23.67 0.52 -22.56
CA TRP A 150 22.35 0.62 -21.93
C TRP A 150 21.62 1.90 -22.38
N CYS A 151 20.40 1.79 -22.93
CA CYS A 151 19.46 2.91 -23.05
C CYS A 151 18.47 2.89 -21.90
N ASP A 152 18.22 4.06 -21.31
CA ASP A 152 17.18 4.33 -20.31
C ASP A 152 15.81 4.50 -20.98
N CYS A 153 15.51 3.66 -21.96
CA CYS A 153 14.30 3.75 -22.74
C CYS A 153 13.21 2.89 -22.05
N PRO A 154 12.04 3.46 -21.67
CA PRO A 154 10.99 2.72 -20.95
C PRO A 154 10.37 1.57 -21.77
N SER A 155 10.47 1.64 -23.10
CA SER A 155 10.18 0.53 -24.01
C SER A 155 11.35 0.33 -24.97
N ALA A 156 11.93 -0.86 -24.95
CA ALA A 156 13.03 -1.23 -25.84
C ALA A 156 12.62 -1.28 -27.32
N HIS A 157 11.33 -1.47 -27.61
CA HIS A 157 10.81 -1.62 -28.98
C HIS A 157 10.85 -0.32 -29.79
N ASN A 158 10.76 0.85 -29.14
CA ASN A 158 10.76 2.17 -29.79
C ASN A 158 12.02 2.99 -29.47
N CYS A 159 13.13 2.30 -29.16
CA CYS A 159 14.38 2.94 -28.77
C CYS A 159 15.10 3.52 -30.00
N LEU A 160 14.91 4.82 -30.25
CA LEU A 160 15.62 5.54 -31.33
C LEU A 160 17.15 5.42 -31.23
N LEU A 161 17.69 5.24 -30.02
CA LEU A 161 19.12 5.05 -29.76
C LEU A 161 19.65 3.69 -30.19
N ARG A 162 18.78 2.67 -30.23
CA ARG A 162 19.10 1.32 -30.72
C ARG A 162 18.92 1.23 -32.23
N GLU A 163 17.99 2.01 -32.78
CA GLU A 163 17.70 2.08 -34.22
C GLU A 163 18.73 2.94 -34.98
N ASN A 164 19.22 4.05 -34.41
CA ASN A 164 20.24 4.93 -35.00
C ASN A 164 21.40 5.23 -34.03
N SER A 165 22.54 4.55 -34.19
CA SER A 165 23.70 4.63 -33.29
C SER A 165 24.50 5.93 -33.33
N SER A 166 24.27 6.80 -34.33
CA SER A 166 25.00 8.07 -34.50
C SER A 166 24.70 9.10 -33.41
N HIS A 167 23.50 9.08 -32.82
CA HIS A 167 23.10 10.02 -31.77
C HIS A 167 23.70 9.70 -30.39
N VAL A 168 24.18 8.46 -30.18
CA VAL A 168 24.74 8.02 -28.89
C VAL A 168 25.96 8.83 -28.49
N GLN A 169 26.84 9.15 -29.45
CA GLN A 169 28.05 9.94 -29.19
C GLN A 169 27.71 11.38 -28.76
N GLN A 170 26.69 11.99 -29.36
CA GLN A 170 26.25 13.34 -29.01
C GLN A 170 25.62 13.40 -27.61
N LEU A 171 24.86 12.37 -27.22
CA LEU A 171 24.28 12.27 -25.89
C LEU A 171 25.33 12.02 -24.80
N ARG A 172 26.38 11.24 -25.07
CA ARG A 172 27.50 11.05 -24.13
C ARG A 172 28.26 12.34 -23.85
N ALA A 173 28.26 13.28 -24.79
CA ALA A 173 28.88 14.60 -24.60
C ALA A 173 28.00 15.56 -23.76
N ARG A 174 26.73 15.20 -23.50
CA ARG A 174 25.85 15.98 -22.61
C ARG A 174 26.10 15.58 -21.16
N ILE A 175 25.80 16.52 -20.26
CA ILE A 175 25.90 16.30 -18.82
C ILE A 175 24.93 15.18 -18.44
N LYS A 176 25.44 14.11 -17.82
CA LYS A 176 24.63 13.00 -17.32
C LYS A 176 23.82 13.51 -16.13
N ILE A 177 22.50 13.43 -16.22
CA ILE A 177 21.61 13.70 -15.10
C ILE A 177 21.72 12.48 -14.17
N PRO A 178 22.08 12.65 -12.88
CA PRO A 178 22.08 11.55 -11.94
C PRO A 178 20.67 10.96 -11.82
N ALA A 179 20.56 9.64 -11.66
CA ALA A 179 19.27 9.02 -11.42
C ALA A 179 18.74 9.45 -10.06
N ILE A 180 17.43 9.69 -9.94
CA ILE A 180 16.78 10.07 -8.68
C ILE A 180 17.02 9.01 -7.60
N SER A 181 17.09 7.72 -7.98
CA SER A 181 17.42 6.63 -7.07
C SER A 181 18.83 6.68 -6.48
N ASP A 182 19.75 7.42 -7.10
CA ASP A 182 21.11 7.62 -6.62
C ASP A 182 21.27 8.87 -5.75
N MET A 183 20.22 9.69 -5.63
CA MET A 183 20.20 10.90 -4.82
C MET A 183 19.42 10.67 -3.53
N ASP A 184 19.84 11.30 -2.44
CA ASP A 184 19.06 11.30 -1.20
C ASP A 184 17.74 12.06 -1.44
N LEU A 185 16.63 11.48 -0.98
CA LEU A 185 15.29 12.05 -1.18
C LEU A 185 15.20 13.47 -0.59
N ALA A 186 15.95 13.71 0.49
CA ALA A 186 16.05 15.03 1.12
C ALA A 186 16.69 16.07 0.19
N ASP A 187 17.67 15.70 -0.61
CA ASP A 187 18.35 16.61 -1.54
C ASP A 187 17.51 16.87 -2.79
N VAL A 188 16.80 15.84 -3.28
CA VAL A 188 15.83 15.99 -4.38
C VAL A 188 14.69 16.92 -3.95
N CYS A 189 14.13 16.73 -2.75
CA CYS A 189 13.06 17.58 -2.24
C CYS A 189 13.50 19.03 -2.05
N LYS A 190 14.75 19.28 -1.62
CA LYS A 190 15.31 20.63 -1.52
C LYS A 190 15.45 21.29 -2.89
N GLU A 191 15.90 20.57 -3.92
CA GLU A 191 16.02 21.13 -5.27
C GLU A 191 14.64 21.39 -5.91
N VAL A 192 13.67 20.50 -5.71
CA VAL A 192 12.34 20.64 -6.34
C VAL A 192 11.44 21.63 -5.61
N PHE A 193 11.48 21.66 -4.28
CA PHE A 193 10.56 22.44 -3.45
C PHE A 193 11.23 23.57 -2.65
N GLY A 194 12.55 23.64 -2.63
CA GLY A 194 13.30 24.72 -1.99
C GLY A 194 13.30 25.98 -2.85
N LYS A 195 12.38 26.89 -2.56
CA LYS A 195 12.55 28.32 -2.80
C LYS A 195 12.94 29.01 -1.50
#